data_AF-A0A7V5JF38-F1
#
_entry.id   AF-A0A7V5JF38-F1
#
_cell.length_a   1.000
_cell.length_b   1.000
_cell.length_c   1.000
_cell.angle_alpha   90.00
_cell.angle_beta   90.00
_cell.angle_gamma   90.00
#
_symmetry.space_group_name_H-M   'P 1'
#
loop_
_entity.id
_entity.type
_entity.pdbx_description
1 polymer ?
#
loop_
_entity_poly.entity_id
_entity_poly.type
_entity_poly.pdbx_seq_one_letter_code
_entity_poly.pdbx_strand_id
1 'polypeptide(L)'
;MGARNGRRNVSAFPARARARLEEAEHRLLIAKAAACFHGLAFLNGRLLDTVRLDDLSRQIVRAERECERARAALARLEPDPPRFALPLPRALELFIGEIERLAAHHGLDRSHWPQEDLLEMAEELILHQPAVNPSPRMTP
;
A
#
# COMPACT_ATOMS: atom_id res chain seq x y z
N MET A 1 -15.50 -4.26 51.60
CA MET A 1 -14.52 -5.19 51.02
C MET A 1 -15.19 -5.91 49.86
N GLY A 2 -14.60 -5.88 48.67
CA GLY A 2 -15.15 -6.50 47.46
C GLY A 2 -14.69 -5.75 46.22
N ALA A 3 -13.65 -6.27 45.59
CA ALA A 3 -12.78 -5.59 44.65
C ALA A 3 -13.49 -5.10 43.38
N ARG A 4 -13.08 -3.90 42.93
CA ARG A 4 -13.33 -3.32 41.62
C ARG A 4 -12.95 -4.32 40.54
N ASN A 5 -13.93 -4.96 39.91
CA ASN A 5 -13.72 -5.72 38.68
C ASN A 5 -13.58 -4.73 37.52
N GLY A 6 -12.39 -4.13 37.44
CA GLY A 6 -11.95 -3.32 36.30
C GLY A 6 -11.79 -4.21 35.07
N ARG A 7 -12.91 -4.53 34.41
CA ARG A 7 -12.87 -4.89 32.99
C ARG A 7 -12.42 -3.63 32.27
N ARG A 8 -11.09 -3.53 32.08
CA ARG A 8 -10.48 -2.59 31.14
C ARG A 8 -11.21 -2.79 29.81
N ASN A 9 -12.13 -1.87 29.49
CA ASN A 9 -12.45 -1.54 28.12
C ASN A 9 -11.12 -1.09 27.50
N VAL A 10 -10.33 -2.04 27.02
CA VAL A 10 -9.24 -1.77 26.08
C VAL A 10 -9.96 -1.09 24.92
N SER A 11 -9.82 0.23 24.86
CA SER A 11 -10.73 1.10 24.13
C SER A 11 -10.88 0.61 22.69
N ALA A 12 -12.10 0.44 22.20
CA ALA A 12 -12.35 0.05 20.81
C ALA A 12 -11.77 1.05 19.78
N PHE A 13 -11.38 2.25 20.24
CA PHE A 13 -10.92 3.36 19.40
C PHE A 13 -9.53 3.14 18.77
N PRO A 14 -8.44 2.85 19.50
CA PRO A 14 -7.15 2.46 18.91
C PRO A 14 -7.24 1.24 17.99
N ALA A 15 -7.97 0.18 18.39
CA ALA A 15 -8.14 -1.00 17.54
C ALA A 15 -8.81 -0.66 16.20
N ARG A 16 -9.84 0.19 16.21
CA ARG A 16 -10.49 0.69 14.99
C ARG A 16 -9.58 1.60 14.16
N ALA A 17 -8.78 2.45 14.81
CA ALA A 17 -7.83 3.31 14.11
C ALA A 17 -6.74 2.48 13.41
N ARG A 18 -6.26 1.42 14.05
CA ARG A 18 -5.30 0.48 13.48
C ARG A 18 -5.88 -0.29 12.29
N ALA A 19 -7.11 -0.80 12.42
CA ALA A 19 -7.82 -1.45 11.31
C ALA A 19 -8.02 -0.50 10.11
N ARG A 20 -8.28 0.78 10.34
CA ARG A 20 -8.38 1.78 9.27
C ARG A 20 -7.04 2.04 8.57
N LEU A 21 -5.93 2.05 9.32
CA LEU A 21 -4.61 2.16 8.73
C LEU A 21 -4.28 0.92 7.89
N GLU A 22 -4.57 -0.27 8.39
CA GLU A 22 -4.39 -1.53 7.67
C GLU A 22 -5.20 -1.56 6.37
N GLU A 23 -6.46 -1.11 6.40
CA GLU A 23 -7.32 -1.03 5.22
C GLU A 23 -6.80 -0.02 4.19
N ALA A 24 -6.31 1.14 4.66
CA ALA A 24 -5.72 2.15 3.78
C ALA A 24 -4.43 1.62 3.13
N GLU A 25 -3.57 0.95 3.88
CA GLU A 25 -2.35 0.32 3.36
C GLU A 25 -2.66 -0.77 2.34
N HIS A 26 -3.68 -1.60 2.60
CA HIS A 26 -4.14 -2.58 1.63
C HIS A 26 -4.56 -1.91 0.31
N ARG A 27 -5.37 -0.85 0.34
CA ARG A 27 -5.75 -0.11 -0.88
C ARG A 27 -4.54 0.48 -1.60
N LEU A 28 -3.56 1.01 -0.87
CA LEU A 28 -2.34 1.54 -1.44
C LEU A 28 -1.52 0.46 -2.14
N LEU A 29 -1.36 -0.71 -1.52
CA LEU A 29 -0.64 -1.84 -2.09
C LEU A 29 -1.28 -2.31 -3.41
N ILE A 30 -2.61 -2.43 -3.44
CA ILE A 30 -3.34 -2.81 -4.66
C ILE A 30 -3.12 -1.79 -5.78
N ALA A 31 -3.22 -0.48 -5.47
CA ALA A 31 -3.01 0.56 -6.47
C ALA A 31 -1.57 0.57 -7.01
N LYS A 32 -0.57 0.40 -6.13
CA LYS A 32 0.84 0.31 -6.52
C LYS A 32 1.14 -0.96 -7.34
N ALA A 33 0.59 -2.10 -6.95
CA ALA A 33 0.71 -3.36 -7.68
C ALA A 33 0.12 -3.23 -9.09
N ALA A 34 -1.04 -2.58 -9.23
CA ALA A 34 -1.64 -2.32 -10.53
C ALA A 34 -0.78 -1.40 -11.41
N ALA A 35 -0.25 -0.29 -10.88
CA ALA A 35 0.67 0.57 -11.63
C ALA A 35 1.95 -0.17 -12.03
N CYS A 36 2.51 -0.97 -11.12
CA CYS A 36 3.67 -1.80 -11.37
C CYS A 36 3.40 -2.82 -12.50
N PHE A 37 2.30 -3.57 -12.43
CA PHE A 37 1.88 -4.49 -13.49
C PHE A 37 1.78 -3.79 -14.85
N HIS A 38 1.14 -2.62 -14.91
CA HIS A 38 0.99 -1.87 -16.14
C HIS A 38 2.34 -1.35 -16.68
N GLY A 39 3.25 -0.91 -15.81
CA GLY A 39 4.61 -0.54 -16.19
C GLY A 39 5.42 -1.72 -16.73
N LEU A 40 5.37 -2.87 -16.04
CA LEU A 40 6.02 -4.11 -16.47
C LEU A 40 5.47 -4.59 -17.81
N ALA A 41 4.15 -4.59 -17.99
CA ALA A 41 3.51 -5.00 -19.23
C ALA A 41 3.82 -4.04 -20.39
N PHE A 42 3.94 -2.74 -20.13
CA PHE A 42 4.35 -1.75 -21.13
C PHE A 42 5.79 -1.98 -21.58
N LEU A 43 6.74 -2.15 -20.64
CA LEU A 43 8.15 -2.40 -20.95
C LEU A 43 8.36 -3.70 -21.76
N ASN A 44 7.46 -4.67 -21.58
CA ASN A 44 7.47 -5.93 -22.34
C ASN A 44 6.66 -5.89 -23.64
N GLY A 45 6.16 -4.70 -24.05
CA GLY A 45 5.41 -4.51 -25.30
C GLY A 45 4.04 -5.20 -25.32
N ARG A 46 3.46 -5.50 -24.14
CA ARG A 46 2.22 -6.27 -24.00
C ARG A 46 0.98 -5.40 -23.82
N LEU A 47 1.11 -4.24 -23.20
CA LEU A 47 -0.01 -3.32 -22.94
C LEU A 47 0.37 -1.89 -23.31
N LEU A 48 -0.42 -1.27 -24.19
CA LEU A 48 -0.31 0.12 -24.62
C LEU A 48 -1.61 0.84 -24.27
N ASP A 49 -1.81 1.12 -22.99
CA ASP A 49 -2.89 2.00 -22.53
C ASP A 49 -2.35 2.98 -21.48
N THR A 50 -1.85 4.12 -21.98
CA THR A 50 -1.29 5.18 -21.14
C THR A 50 -2.36 5.95 -20.37
N VAL A 51 -3.63 5.90 -20.80
CA VAL A 51 -4.76 6.52 -20.08
C VAL A 51 -4.94 5.84 -18.72
N ARG A 52 -4.70 4.53 -18.64
CA ARG A 52 -4.71 3.78 -17.37
C ARG A 52 -3.60 4.19 -16.41
N LEU A 53 -2.44 4.64 -16.89
CA LEU A 53 -1.32 5.02 -16.00
C LEU A 53 -1.62 6.30 -15.21
N ASP A 54 -2.25 7.29 -15.84
CA ASP A 54 -2.64 8.53 -15.18
C ASP A 54 -3.73 8.31 -14.11
N ASP A 55 -4.70 7.44 -14.40
CA ASP A 55 -5.72 7.05 -13.43
C ASP A 55 -5.12 6.30 -12.25
N LEU A 56 -4.20 5.36 -12.50
CA LEU A 56 -3.50 4.61 -11.46
C LEU A 56 -2.63 5.54 -10.60
N SER A 57 -1.94 6.49 -11.20
CA SER A 57 -1.18 7.52 -10.49
C SER A 57 -2.07 8.33 -9.54
N ARG A 58 -3.24 8.78 -10.01
CA ARG A 58 -4.23 9.48 -9.15
C ARG A 58 -4.75 8.59 -8.02
N GLN A 59 -4.99 7.31 -8.29
CA GLN A 59 -5.43 6.35 -7.28
C GLN A 59 -4.36 6.13 -6.20
N ILE A 60 -3.09 6.02 -6.58
CA ILE A 60 -1.96 5.91 -5.66
C ILE A 60 -1.89 7.15 -4.77
N VAL A 61 -1.86 8.36 -5.34
CA VAL A 61 -1.80 9.61 -4.56
C VAL A 61 -2.97 9.73 -3.59
N ARG A 62 -4.17 9.32 -4.00
CA ARG A 62 -5.34 9.30 -3.11
C ARG A 62 -5.16 8.31 -1.97
N ALA A 63 -4.71 7.09 -2.25
CA ALA A 63 -4.49 6.04 -1.25
C ALA A 63 -3.35 6.40 -0.28
N GLU A 64 -2.28 7.05 -0.76
CA GLU A 64 -1.20 7.58 0.09
C GLU A 64 -1.72 8.62 1.07
N ARG A 65 -2.51 9.59 0.59
CA ARG A 65 -3.15 10.59 1.46
C ARG A 65 -4.11 9.96 2.47
N GLU A 66 -4.77 8.85 2.13
CA GLU A 66 -5.61 8.10 3.08
C GLU A 66 -4.75 7.41 4.15
N CYS A 67 -3.62 6.79 3.76
CA CYS A 67 -2.67 6.19 4.70
C CYS A 67 -2.09 7.23 5.66
N GLU A 68 -1.64 8.38 5.15
CA GLU A 68 -1.11 9.47 5.96
C GLU A 68 -2.14 9.99 6.97
N ARG A 69 -3.40 10.18 6.53
CA ARG A 69 -4.48 10.60 7.41
C ARG A 69 -4.79 9.55 8.49
N ALA A 70 -4.82 8.27 8.13
CA ALA A 70 -5.04 7.18 9.08
C ALA A 70 -3.89 7.08 10.10
N ARG A 71 -2.64 7.22 9.65
CA ARG A 71 -1.45 7.22 10.50
C ARG A 71 -1.44 8.42 11.45
N ALA A 72 -1.74 9.62 10.96
CA ALA A 72 -1.85 10.81 11.79
C ALA A 72 -2.99 10.71 12.82
N ALA A 73 -4.09 10.04 12.49
CA ALA A 73 -5.16 9.76 13.45
C ALA A 73 -4.71 8.75 14.53
N LEU A 74 -3.98 7.69 14.14
CA LEU A 74 -3.43 6.71 15.09
C LEU A 74 -2.38 7.33 16.02
N ALA A 75 -1.51 8.20 15.49
CA ALA A 75 -0.49 8.91 16.26
C ALA A 75 -1.05 9.81 17.38
N ARG A 76 -2.30 10.26 17.26
CA ARG A 76 -2.99 11.02 18.32
C ARG A 76 -3.50 10.14 19.44
N LEU A 77 -3.65 8.84 19.18
CA LEU A 77 -4.21 7.86 20.11
C LEU A 77 -3.12 6.99 20.76
N GLU A 78 -2.02 6.76 20.07
CA GLU A 78 -0.91 5.92 20.51
C GLU A 78 0.41 6.73 20.50
N PRO A 79 1.21 6.67 21.59
CA PRO A 79 2.45 7.44 21.71
C PRO A 79 3.58 6.95 20.79
N ASP A 80 3.44 5.76 20.18
CA ASP A 80 4.38 5.21 19.20
C ASP A 80 3.63 4.37 18.15
N PRO A 81 2.94 5.02 17.19
CA PRO A 81 2.17 4.31 16.19
C PRO A 81 3.12 3.59 15.22
N PRO A 82 2.82 2.34 14.83
CA PRO A 82 3.65 1.63 13.87
C PRO A 82 3.66 2.38 12.53
N ARG A 83 4.84 2.40 11.89
CA ARG A 83 4.99 3.00 10.54
C ARG A 83 4.08 2.32 9.52
N PHE A 84 3.97 0.99 9.63
CA PHE A 84 3.09 0.14 8.83
C PHE A 84 2.18 -0.67 9.75
N ALA A 85 0.89 -0.71 9.45
CA ALA A 85 -0.05 -1.61 10.12
C ALA A 85 0.06 -3.05 9.61
N LEU A 86 0.26 -3.21 8.29
CA LEU A 86 0.50 -4.51 7.66
C LEU A 86 1.95 -4.99 7.87
N PRO A 87 2.17 -6.23 8.34
CA PRO A 87 3.48 -6.85 8.34
C PRO A 87 4.03 -7.00 6.91
N LEU A 88 5.34 -6.86 6.73
CA LEU A 88 5.99 -6.96 5.42
C LEU A 88 5.65 -8.25 4.66
N PRO A 89 5.68 -9.47 5.26
CA PRO A 89 5.30 -10.69 4.54
C PRO A 89 3.89 -10.62 3.98
N ARG A 90 2.95 -10.04 4.74
CA ARG A 90 1.57 -9.89 4.29
C ARG A 90 1.43 -8.84 3.19
N ALA A 91 2.20 -7.76 3.27
CA ALA A 91 2.22 -6.74 2.24
C ALA A 91 2.75 -7.30 0.91
N LEU A 92 3.82 -8.12 0.96
CA LEU A 92 4.39 -8.81 -0.20
C LEU A 92 3.39 -9.77 -0.84
N GLU A 93 2.73 -10.61 -0.03
CA GLU A 93 1.69 -11.53 -0.52
C GLU A 93 0.57 -10.80 -1.25
N LEU A 94 0.07 -9.69 -0.68
CA LEU A 94 -0.99 -8.89 -1.28
C LEU A 94 -0.54 -8.24 -2.59
N PHE A 95 0.67 -7.68 -2.60
CA PHE A 95 1.22 -7.00 -3.76
C PHE A 95 1.44 -7.95 -4.94
N ILE A 96 2.12 -9.08 -4.69
CA ILE A 96 2.40 -10.09 -5.72
C ILE A 96 1.12 -10.77 -6.17
N GLY A 97 0.23 -11.12 -5.23
CA GLY A 97 -1.06 -11.73 -5.56
C GLY A 97 -1.92 -10.84 -6.47
N GLU A 98 -1.86 -9.52 -6.30
CA GLU A 98 -2.55 -8.59 -7.20
C GLU A 98 -1.91 -8.52 -8.60
N ILE A 99 -0.58 -8.56 -8.71
CA ILE A 99 0.11 -8.66 -10.01
C ILE A 99 -0.29 -9.95 -10.72
N GLU A 100 -0.29 -11.08 -10.02
CA GLU A 100 -0.70 -12.37 -10.57
C GLU A 100 -2.16 -12.37 -11.02
N ARG A 101 -3.05 -11.76 -10.24
CA ARG A 101 -4.47 -11.60 -10.57
C ARG A 101 -4.65 -10.78 -11.84
N LEU A 102 -3.93 -9.67 -11.97
CA LEU A 102 -3.95 -8.81 -13.16
C LEU A 102 -3.35 -9.50 -14.38
N ALA A 103 -2.24 -10.21 -14.21
CA ALA A 103 -1.63 -11.02 -15.26
C ALA A 103 -2.62 -12.07 -15.80
N ALA A 104 -3.27 -12.83 -14.90
CA ALA A 104 -4.29 -13.80 -15.28
C ALA A 104 -5.48 -13.15 -16.01
N HIS A 105 -5.95 -11.98 -15.54
CA HIS A 105 -7.02 -11.22 -16.18
C HIS A 105 -6.66 -10.78 -17.61
N HIS A 106 -5.38 -10.48 -17.85
CA HIS A 106 -4.87 -10.05 -19.16
C HIS A 106 -4.29 -11.20 -20.01
N GLY A 107 -4.37 -12.46 -19.55
CA GLY A 107 -3.85 -13.62 -20.27
C GLY A 107 -2.31 -13.66 -20.36
N LEU A 108 -1.61 -13.04 -19.42
CA LEU A 108 -0.16 -13.03 -19.33
C LEU A 108 0.32 -14.16 -18.41
N ASP A 109 1.34 -14.90 -18.86
CA ASP A 109 1.95 -15.98 -18.07
C ASP A 109 2.99 -15.44 -17.08
N ARG A 110 3.16 -16.15 -15.96
CA ARG A 110 4.13 -15.83 -14.89
C ARG A 110 5.57 -15.93 -15.37
N SER A 111 5.83 -16.63 -16.47
CA SER A 111 7.17 -16.73 -17.09
C SER A 111 7.77 -15.39 -17.51
N HIS A 112 6.96 -14.33 -17.61
CA HIS A 112 7.44 -12.98 -17.92
C HIS A 112 8.17 -12.29 -16.77
N TRP A 113 7.94 -12.72 -15.52
CA TRP A 113 8.52 -12.11 -14.34
C TRP A 113 8.93 -13.18 -13.33
N PRO A 114 10.23 -13.51 -13.24
CA PRO A 114 10.74 -14.43 -12.24
C PRO A 114 10.27 -14.02 -10.83
N GLN A 115 9.92 -15.03 -10.02
CA GLN A 115 9.39 -14.80 -8.67
C GLN A 115 10.37 -14.00 -7.78
N GLU A 116 11.68 -14.24 -7.93
CA GLU A 116 12.72 -13.55 -7.17
C GLU A 116 12.75 -12.05 -7.50
N ASP A 117 12.75 -11.70 -8.79
CA ASP A 117 12.71 -10.30 -9.24
C ASP A 117 11.44 -9.58 -8.77
N LEU A 118 10.29 -10.27 -8.80
CA LEU A 118 9.03 -9.72 -8.30
C LEU A 118 9.07 -9.47 -6.79
N LEU A 119 9.70 -10.35 -6.02
CA LEU A 119 9.87 -10.20 -4.57
C LEU A 119 10.78 -9.03 -4.24
N GLU A 120 11.94 -8.93 -4.87
CA GLU A 120 12.90 -7.85 -4.65
C GLU A 120 12.28 -6.48 -5.00
N MET A 121 11.64 -6.37 -6.16
CA MET A 121 10.94 -5.16 -6.57
C MET A 121 9.77 -4.81 -5.63
N ALA A 122 8.96 -5.80 -5.22
CA ALA A 122 7.86 -5.56 -4.29
C ALA A 122 8.37 -5.07 -2.94
N GLU A 123 9.44 -5.67 -2.42
CA GLU A 123 10.07 -5.24 -1.18
C GLU A 123 10.59 -3.80 -1.30
N GLU A 124 11.27 -3.46 -2.40
CA GLU A 124 11.73 -2.10 -2.66
C GLU A 124 10.57 -1.10 -2.67
N LEU A 125 9.50 -1.37 -3.43
CA LEU A 125 8.37 -0.45 -3.58
C LEU A 125 7.49 -0.30 -2.31
N ILE A 126 7.47 -1.33 -1.47
CA ILE A 126 6.75 -1.31 -0.18
C ILE A 126 7.55 -0.52 0.86
N LEU A 127 8.86 -0.78 0.95
CA LEU A 127 9.73 -0.16 1.97
C LEU A 127 10.17 1.26 1.58
N HIS A 128 10.41 1.51 0.29
CA HIS A 128 10.75 2.80 -0.27
C HIS A 128 9.48 3.52 -0.74
N GLN A 129 8.78 4.14 0.21
CA GLN A 129 7.96 5.29 -0.14
C GLN A 129 8.90 6.48 -0.29
N PRO A 130 8.99 7.13 -1.46
CA PRO A 130 9.68 8.41 -1.54
C PRO A 130 9.03 9.30 -0.48
N ALA A 131 9.85 9.88 0.40
CA ALA A 131 9.38 11.01 1.19
C ALA A 131 8.76 11.97 0.18
N VAL A 132 7.47 12.27 0.30
CA VAL A 132 6.75 13.20 -0.58
C VAL A 132 7.60 14.46 -0.63
N ASN A 133 8.40 14.60 -1.68
CA ASN A 133 9.29 15.73 -1.83
C ASN A 133 8.35 16.88 -2.17
N PRO A 134 8.22 17.92 -1.33
CA PRO A 134 7.36 19.04 -1.65
C PRO A 134 7.86 19.63 -2.97
N SER A 135 6.93 19.88 -3.89
CA SER A 135 7.14 20.38 -5.25
C SER A 135 8.38 21.28 -5.39
N PRO A 136 9.14 21.20 -6.49
CA PRO A 136 10.18 22.18 -6.75
C PRO A 136 9.52 23.56 -6.74
N ARG A 137 9.91 24.41 -5.78
CA ARG A 137 9.52 25.82 -5.81
C ARG A 137 10.06 26.38 -7.13
N MET A 138 9.17 26.67 -8.08
CA MET A 138 9.49 27.57 -9.17
C MET A 138 9.72 28.94 -8.54
N THR A 139 10.99 29.28 -8.32
CA THR A 139 11.39 30.67 -8.13
C THR A 139 11.37 31.37 -9.51
N PRO A 140 10.78 32.57 -9.59
CA PRO A 140 10.73 33.35 -10.83
C PRO A 140 12.10 33.84 -11.29
#